data_AF-A0A7C2ELV3-F1
#
_entry.id   AF-A0A7C2ELV3-F1
#
_cell.length_a   1.000
_cell.length_b   1.000
_cell.length_c   1.000
_cell.angle_alpha   90.00
_cell.angle_beta   90.00
_cell.angle_gamma   90.00
#
_symmetry.space_group_name_H-M   'P 1'
#
loop_
_entity.id
_entity.type
_entity.pdbx_description
1 polymer ?
#
loop_
_entity_poly.entity_id
_entity_poly.type
_entity_poly.pdbx_seq_one_letter_code
_entity_poly.pdbx_strand_id
1 'polypeptide(L)'
;MRRIISSLLVLFLLLTNANALVASGPELVDAVEPYVAHLKLKPEHLRALADRQAVARGLSSENDKEMAAVGIVMADATPDAFVESYKTLVTFQQSPYIVASGRFGDKPMLSDLAGLTLDDSDLYALTKSEVKDSEIKLSQLEIARFQTIRATTSRLTPQLKARLTTEFKRMLVERVRNYQAVGTQALGVYSDKEEPINAHEAFVRLARAEAGSARHCTHLYTHLESYPQNPPPDSESFIYWAKQKFGDLKPVINVIHVLIHREGNRVYIASKQLYSTHYTEAGLSVAELIPFMDGQGQARTIVVYTVRLQVDMLGGSFGFMKKRMARPRMLGTLKQSLSGMRVTMEALARASFQNRVGS
;
A
#
# COMPACT_ATOMS: atom_id res chain seq x y z
N MET A 1 19.97 -1.35 -33.91
CA MET A 1 19.11 -2.03 -34.90
C MET A 1 17.66 -1.70 -34.54
N ARG A 2 17.03 -0.77 -35.28
CA ARG A 2 15.59 -0.49 -35.22
C ARG A 2 14.81 -1.73 -35.66
N ARG A 3 13.61 -1.95 -35.10
CA ARG A 3 12.32 -2.16 -35.81
C ARG A 3 11.19 -2.49 -34.79
N ILE A 4 10.15 -1.63 -34.67
CA ILE A 4 8.76 -1.76 -35.22
C ILE A 4 7.85 -2.54 -34.22
N ILE A 5 6.90 -1.95 -33.46
CA ILE A 5 5.58 -1.36 -33.79
C ILE A 5 4.60 -2.33 -34.50
N SER A 6 3.42 -2.52 -33.90
CA SER A 6 2.13 -2.92 -34.51
C SER A 6 1.72 -4.40 -34.67
N SER A 7 0.69 -4.77 -33.87
CA SER A 7 -0.66 -5.13 -34.33
C SER A 7 -1.11 -6.61 -34.51
N LEU A 8 -2.38 -6.81 -34.09
CA LEU A 8 -3.36 -7.90 -34.30
C LEU A 8 -3.21 -9.20 -33.46
N LEU A 9 -4.19 -9.66 -32.63
CA LEU A 9 -5.66 -9.85 -32.66
C LEU A 9 -6.01 -11.33 -32.93
N VAL A 10 -7.08 -11.80 -32.26
CA VAL A 10 -7.86 -13.06 -32.41
C VAL A 10 -7.38 -14.19 -31.49
N LEU A 11 -8.18 -14.91 -30.68
CA LEU A 11 -9.57 -14.94 -30.19
C LEU A 11 -9.61 -16.26 -29.38
N PHE A 12 -10.32 -16.40 -28.25
CA PHE A 12 -11.09 -17.63 -27.97
C PHE A 12 -12.05 -17.44 -26.77
N LEU A 13 -13.33 -17.41 -27.13
CA LEU A 13 -14.54 -17.93 -26.47
C LEU A 13 -15.00 -17.44 -25.08
N LEU A 14 -16.00 -16.57 -25.19
CA LEU A 14 -17.27 -16.50 -24.48
C LEU A 14 -17.71 -17.84 -23.83
N LEU A 15 -17.79 -17.83 -22.50
CA LEU A 15 -18.91 -18.43 -21.79
C LEU A 15 -19.72 -17.28 -21.21
N THR A 16 -20.76 -16.89 -21.94
CA THR A 16 -21.83 -16.03 -21.45
C THR A 16 -22.62 -16.79 -20.39
N ASN A 17 -22.26 -16.64 -19.12
CA ASN A 17 -23.28 -16.68 -18.09
C ASN A 17 -23.99 -15.34 -18.14
N ALA A 18 -25.12 -15.29 -18.84
CA ALA A 18 -26.09 -14.21 -18.74
C ALA A 18 -26.72 -14.24 -17.34
N ASN A 19 -25.96 -13.86 -16.31
CA ASN A 19 -26.58 -13.11 -15.24
C ASN A 19 -26.81 -11.74 -15.83
N ALA A 20 -28.07 -11.35 -16.00
CA ALA A 20 -28.41 -9.97 -16.32
C ALA A 20 -27.59 -9.07 -15.39
N LEU A 21 -26.63 -8.31 -15.93
CA LEU A 21 -26.23 -7.07 -15.28
C LEU A 21 -27.52 -6.25 -15.27
N VAL A 22 -28.27 -6.30 -14.17
CA VAL A 22 -29.20 -5.24 -13.86
C VAL A 22 -28.30 -4.01 -13.82
N ALA A 23 -28.38 -3.19 -14.88
CA ALA A 23 -27.75 -1.88 -14.87
C ALA A 23 -28.16 -1.23 -13.56
N SER A 24 -27.19 -0.84 -12.75
CA SER A 24 -27.48 -0.32 -11.43
C SER A 24 -28.32 0.93 -11.62
N GLY A 25 -29.57 0.89 -11.16
CA GLY A 25 -30.54 1.93 -11.47
C GLY A 25 -30.15 3.30 -10.92
N PRO A 26 -30.84 4.38 -11.33
CA PRO A 26 -30.70 5.72 -10.75
C PRO A 26 -30.69 5.71 -9.22
N GLU A 27 -31.49 4.82 -8.62
CA GLU A 27 -31.61 4.61 -7.18
C GLU A 27 -30.27 4.32 -6.47
N LEU A 28 -29.36 3.56 -7.08
CA LEU A 28 -28.07 3.26 -6.47
C LEU A 28 -27.07 4.42 -6.61
N VAL A 29 -27.20 5.21 -7.67
CA VAL A 29 -26.46 6.46 -7.80
C VAL A 29 -26.89 7.44 -6.71
N ASP A 30 -28.20 7.59 -6.51
CA ASP A 30 -28.80 8.47 -5.50
C ASP A 30 -28.41 8.04 -4.08
N ALA A 31 -28.30 6.73 -3.82
CA ALA A 31 -27.85 6.21 -2.53
C ALA A 31 -26.36 6.46 -2.26
N VAL A 32 -25.51 6.49 -3.28
CA VAL A 32 -24.05 6.67 -3.15
C VAL A 32 -23.66 8.15 -3.04
N GLU A 33 -24.33 9.03 -3.79
CA GLU A 33 -23.95 10.44 -3.95
C GLU A 33 -23.71 11.19 -2.61
N PRO A 34 -24.57 11.07 -1.58
CA PRO A 34 -24.38 11.78 -0.32
C PRO A 34 -23.04 11.47 0.36
N TYR A 35 -22.52 10.26 0.20
CA TYR A 35 -21.29 9.81 0.84
C TYR A 35 -20.02 10.27 0.10
N VAL A 36 -20.12 10.55 -1.20
CA VAL A 36 -18.98 10.89 -2.07
C VAL A 36 -19.06 12.30 -2.68
N ALA A 37 -20.10 13.08 -2.38
CA ALA A 37 -20.32 14.43 -2.94
C ALA A 37 -19.10 15.35 -2.79
N HIS A 38 -18.42 15.28 -1.63
CA HIS A 38 -17.22 16.06 -1.34
C HIS A 38 -16.05 15.78 -2.30
N LEU A 39 -16.03 14.61 -2.95
CA LEU A 39 -15.02 14.22 -3.94
C LEU A 39 -15.25 14.87 -5.31
N LYS A 40 -16.38 15.54 -5.51
CA LYS A 40 -16.77 16.21 -6.77
C LYS A 40 -16.61 15.26 -7.96
N LEU A 41 -17.19 14.07 -7.82
CA LEU A 41 -17.20 13.07 -8.88
C LEU A 41 -18.07 13.55 -10.04
N LYS A 42 -17.68 13.19 -11.25
CA LYS A 42 -18.49 13.45 -12.44
C LYS A 42 -19.60 12.39 -12.55
N PRO A 43 -20.71 12.65 -13.27
CA PRO A 43 -21.81 11.69 -13.41
C PRO A 43 -21.37 10.31 -13.91
N GLU A 44 -20.39 10.23 -14.81
CA GLU A 44 -19.84 8.95 -15.30
C GLU A 44 -19.11 8.16 -14.20
N HIS A 45 -18.51 8.83 -13.22
CA HIS A 45 -17.87 8.16 -12.09
C HIS A 45 -18.92 7.60 -11.13
N LEU A 46 -20.01 8.34 -10.89
CA LEU A 46 -21.11 7.86 -10.05
C LEU A 46 -21.77 6.63 -10.66
N ARG A 47 -22.02 6.63 -11.98
CA ARG A 47 -22.51 5.44 -12.70
C ARG A 47 -21.52 4.27 -12.61
N ALA A 48 -20.23 4.52 -12.83
CA ALA A 48 -19.21 3.48 -12.70
C ALA A 48 -19.19 2.87 -11.29
N LEU A 49 -19.32 3.68 -10.24
CA LEU A 49 -19.43 3.18 -8.86
C LEU A 49 -20.68 2.36 -8.64
N ALA A 50 -21.83 2.82 -9.15
CA ALA A 50 -23.08 2.08 -9.10
C ALA A 50 -22.90 0.69 -9.75
N ASP A 51 -22.26 0.64 -10.92
CA ASP A 51 -21.89 -0.58 -11.65
C ASP A 51 -20.71 -1.36 -11.05
N ARG A 52 -20.29 -1.03 -9.82
CA ARG A 52 -19.22 -1.71 -9.06
C ARG A 52 -17.84 -1.64 -9.70
N GLN A 53 -17.63 -0.66 -10.57
CA GLN A 53 -16.34 -0.39 -11.17
C GLN A 53 -15.54 0.56 -10.29
N ALA A 54 -14.25 0.28 -10.13
CA ALA A 54 -13.36 1.15 -9.40
C ALA A 54 -13.09 2.44 -10.20
N VAL A 55 -13.29 3.58 -9.55
CA VAL A 55 -12.89 4.90 -10.04
C VAL A 55 -11.54 5.26 -9.43
N ALA A 56 -10.64 5.88 -10.19
CA ALA A 56 -9.40 6.43 -9.64
C ALA A 56 -9.06 7.75 -10.31
N ARG A 57 -8.55 8.69 -9.52
CA ARG A 57 -8.11 10.03 -9.94
C ARG A 57 -6.82 10.41 -9.26
N GLY A 58 -6.00 11.19 -9.94
CA GLY A 58 -4.82 11.80 -9.32
C GLY A 58 -5.23 12.93 -8.36
N LEU A 59 -4.53 13.04 -7.24
CA LEU A 59 -4.61 14.19 -6.35
C LEU A 59 -3.48 15.18 -6.68
N SER A 60 -3.69 16.45 -6.35
CA SER A 60 -2.62 17.45 -6.41
C SER A 60 -1.62 17.24 -5.27
N SER A 61 -0.38 17.64 -5.53
CA SER A 61 0.65 17.76 -4.51
C SER A 61 1.55 18.93 -4.87
N GLU A 62 1.98 19.66 -3.84
CA GLU A 62 2.95 20.75 -3.92
C GLU A 62 4.40 20.24 -3.97
N ASN A 63 4.61 18.94 -3.71
CA ASN A 63 5.91 18.28 -3.77
C ASN A 63 6.07 17.53 -5.10
N ASP A 64 7.10 17.89 -5.85
CA ASP A 64 7.41 17.25 -7.13
C ASP A 64 7.81 15.78 -6.99
N LYS A 65 8.36 15.38 -5.83
CA LYS A 65 8.67 13.99 -5.51
C LYS A 65 7.44 13.17 -5.10
N GLU A 66 6.28 13.78 -4.89
CA GLU A 66 5.09 13.08 -4.44
C GLU A 66 4.19 12.63 -5.60
N MET A 67 3.71 11.38 -5.53
CA MET A 67 2.55 10.92 -6.28
C MET A 67 1.39 10.70 -5.33
N ALA A 68 0.21 11.21 -5.70
CA ALA A 68 -0.99 11.08 -4.90
C ALA A 68 -2.20 10.71 -5.77
N ALA A 69 -3.07 9.84 -5.26
CA ALA A 69 -4.29 9.42 -5.91
C ALA A 69 -5.38 9.09 -4.90
N VAL A 70 -6.63 9.19 -5.37
CA VAL A 70 -7.82 8.67 -4.68
C VAL A 70 -8.47 7.64 -5.60
N GLY A 71 -8.83 6.51 -5.02
CA GLY A 71 -9.61 5.47 -5.63
C GLY A 71 -10.90 5.23 -4.85
N ILE A 72 -11.96 4.85 -5.54
CA ILE A 72 -13.27 4.67 -4.93
C ILE A 72 -13.89 3.42 -5.54
N VAL A 73 -14.48 2.58 -4.69
CA VAL A 73 -15.21 1.40 -5.12
C VAL A 73 -16.36 1.13 -4.15
N MET A 74 -17.44 0.54 -4.66
CA MET A 74 -18.56 0.08 -3.85
C MET A 74 -18.55 -1.45 -3.80
N ALA A 75 -18.71 -2.02 -2.61
CA ALA A 75 -18.67 -3.46 -2.40
C ALA A 75 -19.92 -3.96 -1.68
N ASP A 76 -20.40 -5.14 -2.09
CA ASP A 76 -21.44 -5.90 -1.36
C ASP A 76 -20.83 -6.68 -0.20
N ALA A 77 -20.21 -5.95 0.73
CA ALA A 77 -19.59 -6.46 1.92
C ALA A 77 -19.66 -5.43 3.04
N THR A 78 -19.62 -5.88 4.29
CA THR A 78 -19.57 -5.00 5.47
C THR A 78 -18.15 -4.48 5.70
N PRO A 79 -17.95 -3.36 6.43
CA PRO A 79 -16.62 -2.88 6.80
C PRO A 79 -15.78 -3.93 7.54
N ASP A 80 -16.40 -4.77 8.36
CA ASP A 80 -15.69 -5.81 9.11
C ASP A 80 -15.05 -6.87 8.21
N ALA A 81 -15.65 -7.18 7.05
CA ALA A 81 -15.03 -8.08 6.08
C ALA A 81 -13.68 -7.51 5.58
N PHE A 82 -13.63 -6.20 5.32
CA PHE A 82 -12.40 -5.52 4.94
C PHE A 82 -11.39 -5.55 6.09
N VAL A 83 -11.80 -5.19 7.31
CA VAL A 83 -10.94 -5.21 8.50
C VAL A 83 -10.30 -6.58 8.70
N GLU A 84 -11.09 -7.65 8.68
CA GLU A 84 -10.57 -9.01 8.86
C GLU A 84 -9.65 -9.43 7.72
N SER A 85 -9.91 -9.00 6.49
CA SER A 85 -9.01 -9.27 5.36
C SER A 85 -7.63 -8.62 5.48
N TYR A 86 -7.57 -7.42 6.08
CA TYR A 86 -6.31 -6.74 6.38
C TYR A 86 -5.59 -7.43 7.53
N LYS A 87 -6.31 -7.79 8.59
CA LYS A 87 -5.73 -8.48 9.76
C LYS A 87 -5.16 -9.85 9.40
N THR A 88 -5.86 -10.61 8.57
CA THR A 88 -5.44 -11.94 8.13
C THR A 88 -4.49 -11.91 6.94
N LEU A 89 -4.24 -10.73 6.34
CA LEU A 89 -3.47 -10.53 5.12
C LEU A 89 -4.03 -11.31 3.89
N VAL A 90 -5.27 -11.81 3.96
CA VAL A 90 -5.91 -12.58 2.88
C VAL A 90 -5.98 -11.77 1.58
N THR A 91 -6.30 -10.48 1.68
CA THR A 91 -6.32 -9.57 0.51
C THR A 91 -4.96 -9.50 -0.19
N PHE A 92 -3.86 -9.72 0.55
CA PHE A 92 -2.52 -9.76 -0.04
C PHE A 92 -2.21 -11.10 -0.70
N GLN A 93 -2.63 -12.22 -0.12
CA GLN A 93 -2.41 -13.55 -0.70
C GLN A 93 -3.09 -13.72 -2.07
N GLN A 94 -4.21 -13.03 -2.30
CA GLN A 94 -4.93 -13.05 -3.56
C GLN A 94 -4.42 -12.03 -4.58
N SER A 95 -3.53 -11.12 -4.17
CA SER A 95 -2.97 -10.12 -5.05
C SER A 95 -1.87 -10.72 -5.92
N PRO A 96 -1.93 -10.58 -7.26
CA PRO A 96 -0.88 -11.06 -8.15
C PRO A 96 0.46 -10.33 -7.95
N TYR A 97 0.46 -9.24 -7.18
CA TYR A 97 1.63 -8.41 -6.90
C TYR A 97 2.38 -8.81 -5.63
N ILE A 98 1.80 -9.67 -4.78
CA ILE A 98 2.41 -10.07 -3.51
C ILE A 98 3.11 -11.41 -3.73
N VAL A 99 4.43 -11.42 -3.55
CA VAL A 99 5.25 -12.63 -3.64
C VAL A 99 5.27 -13.37 -2.32
N ALA A 100 5.40 -12.63 -1.21
CA ALA A 100 5.37 -13.16 0.14
C ALA A 100 4.99 -12.05 1.12
N SER A 101 4.38 -12.42 2.25
CA SER A 101 4.08 -11.48 3.34
C SER A 101 4.08 -12.21 4.68
N GLY A 102 4.20 -11.44 5.76
CA GLY A 102 4.13 -11.95 7.13
C GLY A 102 3.95 -10.82 8.13
N ARG A 103 3.51 -11.16 9.35
CA ARG A 103 3.32 -10.20 10.45
C ARG A 103 4.50 -10.25 11.41
N PHE A 104 4.83 -9.09 11.97
CA PHE A 104 5.65 -9.05 13.17
C PHE A 104 4.78 -9.31 14.40
N GLY A 105 5.32 -10.02 15.38
CA GLY A 105 4.70 -10.10 16.71
C GLY A 105 4.92 -8.82 17.52
N ASP A 106 4.29 -8.75 18.69
CA ASP A 106 4.45 -7.63 19.63
C ASP A 106 5.91 -7.47 20.10
N LYS A 107 6.66 -8.58 20.10
CA LYS A 107 8.11 -8.61 20.29
C LYS A 107 8.77 -9.07 18.99
N PRO A 108 9.06 -8.15 18.04
CA PRO A 108 9.58 -8.51 16.73
C PRO A 108 10.84 -9.37 16.84
N MET A 109 10.93 -10.44 16.06
CA MET A 109 12.08 -11.35 16.05
C MET A 109 12.36 -11.90 14.65
N LEU A 110 13.53 -12.53 14.46
CA LEU A 110 13.95 -13.03 13.14
C LEU A 110 13.01 -14.09 12.57
N SER A 111 12.34 -14.89 13.41
CA SER A 111 11.36 -15.88 12.95
C SER A 111 10.12 -15.26 12.31
N ASP A 112 9.77 -14.02 12.64
CA ASP A 112 8.69 -13.28 11.97
C ASP A 112 8.97 -13.06 10.48
N LEU A 113 10.26 -13.12 10.11
CA LEU A 113 10.77 -12.96 8.75
C LEU A 113 11.14 -14.31 8.11
N ALA A 114 10.70 -15.45 8.65
CA ALA A 114 11.07 -16.77 8.13
C ALA A 114 10.75 -16.92 6.62
N GLY A 115 9.57 -16.46 6.20
CA GLY A 115 9.13 -16.49 4.80
C GLY A 115 9.73 -15.41 3.90
N LEU A 116 10.49 -14.45 4.44
CA LEU A 116 11.09 -13.37 3.64
C LEU A 116 12.36 -13.86 2.94
N THR A 117 12.45 -13.66 1.63
CA THR A 117 13.62 -13.97 0.80
C THR A 117 14.12 -12.71 0.08
N LEU A 118 15.43 -12.59 -0.09
CA LEU A 118 16.05 -11.55 -0.91
C LEU A 118 16.41 -12.13 -2.27
N ASP A 119 16.25 -11.32 -3.32
CA ASP A 119 16.69 -11.70 -4.65
C ASP A 119 18.20 -11.47 -4.80
N ASP A 120 18.83 -12.22 -5.71
CA ASP A 120 20.27 -12.13 -5.97
C ASP A 120 20.72 -10.70 -6.34
N SER A 121 19.85 -9.93 -7.02
CA SER A 121 20.12 -8.52 -7.33
C SER A 121 20.22 -7.65 -6.09
N ASP A 122 19.37 -7.87 -5.09
CA ASP A 122 19.40 -7.10 -3.85
C ASP A 122 20.60 -7.53 -2.99
N LEU A 123 20.87 -8.84 -2.92
CA LEU A 123 22.07 -9.34 -2.25
C LEU A 123 23.35 -8.77 -2.89
N TYR A 124 23.39 -8.68 -4.22
CA TYR A 124 24.50 -8.04 -4.92
C TYR A 124 24.60 -6.55 -4.59
N ALA A 125 23.48 -5.83 -4.61
CA ALA A 125 23.45 -4.42 -4.23
C ALA A 125 23.99 -4.19 -2.81
N LEU A 126 23.63 -5.03 -1.84
CA LEU A 126 24.16 -4.97 -0.47
C LEU A 126 25.69 -5.14 -0.41
N THR A 127 26.28 -5.91 -1.33
CA THR A 127 27.76 -6.01 -1.42
C THR A 127 28.41 -4.77 -2.01
N LYS A 128 27.64 -3.86 -2.61
CA LYS A 128 28.13 -2.63 -3.23
C LYS A 128 27.75 -1.37 -2.48
N SER A 129 26.87 -1.46 -1.49
CA SER A 129 26.38 -0.31 -0.75
C SER A 129 27.52 0.52 -0.15
N GLU A 130 27.58 1.78 -0.57
CA GLU A 130 28.38 2.84 0.02
C GLU A 130 27.48 3.98 0.48
N VAL A 131 28.00 4.82 1.38
CA VAL A 131 27.34 6.08 1.72
C VAL A 131 27.26 6.93 0.46
N LYS A 132 26.06 7.44 0.17
CA LYS A 132 25.67 8.18 -1.05
C LYS A 132 25.55 7.35 -2.33
N ASP A 133 25.91 6.07 -2.29
CA ASP A 133 25.82 5.17 -3.45
C ASP A 133 25.37 3.77 -3.01
N SER A 134 24.07 3.63 -2.79
CA SER A 134 23.43 2.36 -2.52
C SER A 134 22.12 2.24 -3.28
N GLU A 135 21.93 1.10 -3.97
CA GLU A 135 20.67 0.82 -4.64
C GLU A 135 19.55 0.44 -3.66
N ILE A 136 19.90 0.05 -2.44
CA ILE A 136 18.96 -0.23 -1.35
C ILE A 136 18.97 0.94 -0.37
N LYS A 137 17.79 1.40 0.04
CA LYS A 137 17.64 2.43 1.07
C LYS A 137 18.19 1.94 2.40
N LEU A 138 19.28 2.56 2.84
CA LEU A 138 20.01 2.22 4.05
C LEU A 138 20.48 3.50 4.73
N SER A 139 20.52 3.50 6.06
CA SER A 139 21.23 4.50 6.86
C SER A 139 22.74 4.27 6.81
N GLN A 140 23.52 5.28 7.17
CA GLN A 140 24.98 5.16 7.30
C GLN A 140 25.42 4.00 8.21
N LEU A 141 24.74 3.78 9.33
CA LEU A 141 25.05 2.68 10.26
C LEU A 141 24.81 1.31 9.61
N GLU A 142 23.72 1.15 8.86
CA GLU A 142 23.41 -0.10 8.16
C GLU A 142 24.40 -0.38 7.03
N ILE A 143 24.78 0.65 6.27
CA ILE A 143 25.82 0.54 5.23
C ILE A 143 27.13 0.00 5.84
N ALA A 144 27.59 0.56 6.96
CA ALA A 144 28.79 0.11 7.65
C ALA A 144 28.73 -1.39 8.07
N ARG A 145 27.55 -1.87 8.48
CA ARG A 145 27.34 -3.29 8.83
C ARG A 145 27.46 -4.20 7.60
N PHE A 146 26.85 -3.83 6.48
CA PHE A 146 26.99 -4.60 5.24
C PHE A 146 28.41 -4.57 4.67
N GLN A 147 29.10 -3.43 4.78
CA GLN A 147 30.52 -3.31 4.41
C GLN A 147 31.41 -4.27 5.22
N THR A 148 31.13 -4.40 6.52
CA THR A 148 31.85 -5.35 7.40
C THR A 148 31.64 -6.81 6.97
N ILE A 149 30.44 -7.18 6.53
CA ILE A 149 30.13 -8.54 6.09
C ILE A 149 30.89 -8.90 4.80
N ARG A 150 30.90 -7.98 3.81
CA ARG A 150 31.54 -8.21 2.50
C ARG A 150 33.06 -8.12 2.50
N ALA A 151 33.68 -7.52 3.54
CA ALA A 151 35.14 -7.42 3.64
C ALA A 151 35.87 -8.78 3.52
N THR A 152 35.12 -9.88 3.68
CA THR A 152 35.61 -11.25 3.56
C THR A 152 35.59 -11.84 2.14
N THR A 153 34.77 -11.33 1.21
CA THR A 153 34.74 -11.74 -0.22
C THR A 153 33.76 -10.88 -1.02
N SER A 154 34.11 -10.53 -2.28
CA SER A 154 33.24 -9.79 -3.21
C SER A 154 32.34 -10.68 -4.08
N ARG A 155 32.57 -12.01 -4.08
CA ARG A 155 31.73 -12.96 -4.83
C ARG A 155 30.54 -13.36 -3.96
N LEU A 156 29.34 -13.37 -4.54
CA LEU A 156 28.10 -13.86 -3.89
C LEU A 156 28.10 -15.38 -3.69
N THR A 157 28.96 -15.88 -2.80
CA THR A 157 28.95 -17.26 -2.35
C THR A 157 27.67 -17.58 -1.55
N PRO A 158 27.24 -18.84 -1.47
CA PRO A 158 26.07 -19.22 -0.66
C PRO A 158 26.18 -18.75 0.81
N GLN A 159 27.38 -18.82 1.39
CA GLN A 159 27.63 -18.35 2.76
C GLN A 159 27.47 -16.82 2.88
N LEU A 160 27.99 -16.04 1.92
CA LEU A 160 27.80 -14.59 1.91
C LEU A 160 26.32 -14.23 1.75
N LYS A 161 25.60 -14.90 0.82
CA LYS A 161 24.15 -14.70 0.64
C LYS A 161 23.38 -14.93 1.94
N ALA A 162 23.69 -16.01 2.68
CA ALA A 162 23.06 -16.31 3.96
C ALA A 162 23.37 -15.24 5.03
N ARG A 163 24.63 -14.77 5.12
CA ARG A 163 25.03 -13.71 6.07
C ARG A 163 24.34 -12.38 5.76
N LEU A 164 24.31 -11.96 4.50
CA LEU A 164 23.64 -10.74 4.05
C LEU A 164 22.12 -10.81 4.30
N THR A 165 21.50 -11.95 3.99
CA THR A 165 20.07 -12.18 4.27
C THR A 165 19.77 -12.06 5.76
N THR A 166 20.57 -12.70 6.61
CA THR A 166 20.40 -12.63 8.06
C THR A 166 20.58 -11.21 8.60
N GLU A 167 21.58 -10.46 8.10
CA GLU A 167 21.78 -9.06 8.51
C GLU A 167 20.63 -8.17 8.05
N PHE A 168 20.15 -8.34 6.82
CA PHE A 168 19.00 -7.59 6.33
C PHE A 168 17.75 -7.86 7.15
N LYS A 169 17.48 -9.13 7.50
CA LYS A 169 16.36 -9.46 8.39
C LYS A 169 16.53 -8.85 9.79
N ARG A 170 17.75 -8.88 10.34
CA ARG A 170 18.07 -8.25 11.63
C ARG A 170 17.81 -6.74 11.59
N MET A 171 18.25 -6.08 10.53
CA MET A 171 17.98 -4.66 10.29
C MET A 171 16.48 -4.34 10.31
N LEU A 172 15.64 -5.13 9.62
CA LEU A 172 14.18 -4.92 9.64
C LEU A 172 13.60 -5.09 11.05
N VAL A 173 14.01 -6.11 11.80
CA VAL A 173 13.57 -6.34 13.19
C VAL A 173 13.96 -5.16 14.08
N GLU A 174 15.18 -4.65 13.96
CA GLU A 174 15.65 -3.48 14.73
C GLU A 174 14.85 -2.22 14.39
N ARG A 175 14.56 -1.98 13.10
CA ARG A 175 13.71 -0.86 12.67
C ARG A 175 12.32 -0.93 13.28
N VAL A 176 11.68 -2.10 13.27
CA VAL A 176 10.34 -2.29 13.85
C VAL A 176 10.38 -2.08 15.37
N ARG A 177 11.36 -2.65 16.07
CA ARG A 177 11.52 -2.47 17.52
C ARG A 177 11.73 -0.99 17.89
N ASN A 178 12.60 -0.29 17.16
CA ASN A 178 12.83 1.13 17.38
C ASN A 178 11.56 1.94 17.13
N TYR A 179 10.82 1.64 16.06
CA TYR A 179 9.54 2.27 15.77
C TYR A 179 8.47 2.04 16.85
N GLN A 180 8.38 0.83 17.39
CA GLN A 180 7.47 0.55 18.51
C GLN A 180 7.86 1.31 19.78
N ALA A 181 9.16 1.55 20.00
CA ALA A 181 9.65 2.23 21.20
C ALA A 181 9.50 3.75 21.13
N VAL A 182 9.90 4.38 20.02
CA VAL A 182 10.00 5.86 19.90
C VAL A 182 9.16 6.44 18.78
N GLY A 183 8.40 5.61 18.07
CA GLY A 183 7.42 6.09 17.12
C GLY A 183 7.97 6.55 15.78
N THR A 184 7.29 7.52 15.16
CA THR A 184 7.63 8.07 13.83
C THR A 184 9.05 8.62 13.74
N GLN A 185 9.66 9.02 14.86
CA GLN A 185 11.05 9.49 14.88
C GLN A 185 12.04 8.37 14.49
N ALA A 186 11.65 7.10 14.63
CA ALA A 186 12.47 5.94 14.26
C ALA A 186 12.65 5.72 12.75
N LEU A 187 11.88 6.41 11.89
CA LEU A 187 11.97 6.22 10.42
C LEU A 187 13.37 6.60 9.88
N GLY A 188 14.07 7.50 10.58
CA GLY A 188 15.49 7.79 10.37
C GLY A 188 15.81 8.47 9.03
N VAL A 189 17.10 8.50 8.72
CA VAL A 189 17.65 9.10 7.50
C VAL A 189 18.21 8.01 6.61
N TYR A 190 17.85 8.03 5.33
CA TYR A 190 18.51 7.22 4.31
C TYR A 190 19.71 7.97 3.75
N SER A 191 20.84 7.27 3.67
CA SER A 191 22.14 7.76 3.20
C SER A 191 22.58 7.01 1.93
N ASP A 192 21.61 6.51 1.16
CA ASP A 192 21.79 5.72 -0.06
C ASP A 192 22.10 6.57 -1.30
N LYS A 193 21.83 7.88 -1.24
CA LYS A 193 22.01 8.83 -2.34
C LYS A 193 22.79 10.06 -1.89
N GLU A 194 23.26 10.84 -2.86
CA GLU A 194 24.03 12.08 -2.63
C GLU A 194 23.33 13.03 -1.66
N GLU A 195 22.03 13.22 -1.83
CA GLU A 195 21.17 13.94 -0.89
C GLU A 195 20.52 12.95 0.08
N PRO A 196 20.88 12.96 1.38
CA PRO A 196 20.22 12.13 2.36
C PRO A 196 18.74 12.50 2.49
N ILE A 197 17.89 11.50 2.71
CA ILE A 197 16.45 11.70 2.86
C ILE A 197 16.02 11.38 4.29
N ASN A 198 15.46 12.37 4.96
CA ASN A 198 14.77 12.16 6.24
C ASN A 198 13.38 11.56 5.99
N ALA A 199 13.24 10.26 6.26
CA ALA A 199 11.99 9.54 6.04
C ALA A 199 10.87 9.97 7.00
N HIS A 200 11.23 10.44 8.20
CA HIS A 200 10.29 11.01 9.16
C HIS A 200 9.63 12.28 8.60
N GLU A 201 10.43 13.24 8.15
CA GLU A 201 9.92 14.49 7.55
C GLU A 201 9.12 14.24 6.27
N ALA A 202 9.59 13.29 5.44
CA ALA A 202 8.85 12.85 4.27
C ALA A 202 7.45 12.34 4.64
N PHE A 203 7.35 11.46 5.65
CA PHE A 203 6.06 10.98 6.13
C PHE A 203 5.17 12.10 6.69
N VAL A 204 5.71 12.99 7.53
CA VAL A 204 4.95 14.10 8.12
C VAL A 204 4.35 15.00 7.04
N ARG A 205 5.08 15.28 5.94
CA ARG A 205 4.52 16.02 4.80
C ARG A 205 3.33 15.31 4.17
N LEU A 206 3.42 13.99 3.96
CA LEU A 206 2.31 13.21 3.40
C LEU A 206 1.09 13.20 4.35
N ALA A 207 1.32 13.01 5.66
CA ALA A 207 0.27 12.99 6.66
C ALA A 207 -0.48 14.34 6.75
N ARG A 208 0.25 15.46 6.74
CA ARG A 208 -0.35 16.80 6.72
C ARG A 208 -1.12 17.09 5.43
N ALA A 209 -0.57 16.71 4.28
CA ALA A 209 -1.25 16.86 2.99
C ALA A 209 -2.54 16.04 2.94
N GLU A 210 -2.53 14.84 3.53
CA GLU A 210 -3.72 13.99 3.64
C GLU A 210 -4.74 14.59 4.60
N ALA A 211 -4.32 15.05 5.79
CA ALA A 211 -5.17 15.71 6.77
C ALA A 211 -5.86 16.96 6.20
N GLY A 212 -5.15 17.76 5.39
CA GLY A 212 -5.72 18.94 4.72
C GLY A 212 -6.77 18.61 3.65
N SER A 213 -6.74 17.38 3.10
CA SER A 213 -7.75 16.90 2.16
C SER A 213 -8.88 16.07 2.80
N ALA A 214 -8.64 15.52 3.98
CA ALA A 214 -9.59 14.69 4.70
C ALA A 214 -10.78 15.51 5.21
N ARG A 215 -11.98 14.91 5.13
CA ARG A 215 -13.22 15.53 5.63
C ARG A 215 -13.63 15.02 7.00
N HIS A 216 -13.30 13.78 7.30
CA HIS A 216 -13.62 13.09 8.54
C HIS A 216 -12.34 12.57 9.18
N CYS A 217 -12.40 12.27 10.48
CA CYS A 217 -11.32 11.62 11.23
C CYS A 217 -9.94 12.28 11.05
N THR A 218 -9.87 13.62 11.01
CA THR A 218 -8.61 14.34 10.77
C THR A 218 -7.59 14.13 11.91
N HIS A 219 -8.05 13.78 13.12
CA HIS A 219 -7.19 13.41 14.24
C HIS A 219 -6.40 12.11 14.01
N LEU A 220 -6.83 11.25 13.09
CA LEU A 220 -6.11 10.03 12.69
C LEU A 220 -4.68 10.34 12.26
N TYR A 221 -4.48 11.41 11.50
CA TYR A 221 -3.16 11.79 10.96
C TYR A 221 -2.22 12.28 12.05
N THR A 222 -2.74 13.10 12.98
CA THR A 222 -2.01 13.51 14.18
C THR A 222 -1.57 12.28 14.98
N HIS A 223 -2.45 11.28 15.14
CA HIS A 223 -2.09 10.06 15.84
C HIS A 223 -1.04 9.23 15.09
N LEU A 224 -1.12 9.11 13.76
CA LEU A 224 -0.11 8.42 12.97
C LEU A 224 1.28 9.09 13.07
N GLU A 225 1.32 10.41 13.27
CA GLU A 225 2.53 11.17 13.54
C GLU A 225 3.04 10.94 14.97
N SER A 226 2.16 10.88 15.97
CA SER A 226 2.50 10.78 17.40
C SER A 226 2.60 9.35 17.96
N TYR A 227 2.25 8.31 17.19
CA TYR A 227 2.39 6.90 17.60
C TYR A 227 3.76 6.65 18.24
N PRO A 228 3.87 5.90 19.35
CA PRO A 228 2.81 5.13 20.02
C PRO A 228 1.97 5.92 21.02
N GLN A 229 2.17 7.24 21.14
CA GLN A 229 1.52 8.04 22.18
C GLN A 229 0.02 8.20 21.91
N ASN A 230 -0.79 8.04 22.97
CA ASN A 230 -2.23 8.26 23.00
C ASN A 230 -2.98 7.58 21.83
N PRO A 231 -3.04 6.23 21.80
CA PRO A 231 -3.86 5.52 20.80
C PRO A 231 -5.32 6.01 20.85
N PRO A 232 -5.98 6.21 19.70
CA PRO A 232 -7.39 6.54 19.68
C PRO A 232 -8.18 5.42 20.38
N PRO A 233 -9.27 5.74 21.08
CA PRO A 233 -10.19 4.71 21.52
C PRO A 233 -10.67 3.89 20.31
N ASP A 234 -11.02 2.63 20.53
CA ASP A 234 -11.49 1.73 19.47
C ASP A 234 -10.54 1.63 18.27
N SER A 235 -9.24 1.59 18.57
CA SER A 235 -8.20 1.34 17.58
C SER A 235 -7.40 0.08 17.87
N GLU A 236 -7.01 -0.60 16.79
CA GLU A 236 -6.08 -1.72 16.82
C GLU A 236 -4.99 -1.48 15.78
N SER A 237 -3.77 -1.93 16.05
CA SER A 237 -2.66 -1.76 15.12
C SER A 237 -1.80 -3.00 15.04
N PHE A 238 -1.11 -3.13 13.90
CA PHE A 238 -0.15 -4.18 13.67
C PHE A 238 0.88 -3.79 12.63
N ILE A 239 1.98 -4.52 12.57
CA ILE A 239 3.05 -4.30 11.59
C ILE A 239 3.23 -5.57 10.77
N TYR A 240 3.31 -5.41 9.45
CA TYR A 240 3.56 -6.51 8.53
C TYR A 240 4.69 -6.15 7.56
N TRP A 241 5.28 -7.17 6.97
CA TRP A 241 6.18 -7.03 5.83
C TRP A 241 5.55 -7.69 4.60
N ALA A 242 5.87 -7.14 3.43
CA ALA A 242 5.50 -7.75 2.16
C ALA A 242 6.64 -7.60 1.14
N LYS A 243 6.91 -8.68 0.42
CA LYS A 243 7.70 -8.68 -0.81
C LYS A 243 6.74 -8.58 -1.98
N GLN A 244 6.86 -7.53 -2.78
CA GLN A 244 5.98 -7.22 -3.90
C GLN A 244 6.74 -7.19 -5.22
N LYS A 245 6.09 -7.58 -6.31
CA LYS A 245 6.66 -7.48 -7.67
C LYS A 245 5.64 -6.84 -8.61
N PHE A 246 6.06 -5.78 -9.29
CA PHE A 246 5.21 -5.01 -10.22
C PHE A 246 5.79 -5.08 -11.63
N GLY A 247 5.28 -6.01 -12.44
CA GLY A 247 5.79 -6.25 -13.79
C GLY A 247 7.30 -6.53 -13.78
N ASP A 248 8.03 -5.79 -14.61
CA ASP A 248 9.49 -5.94 -14.78
C ASP A 248 10.33 -5.12 -13.79
N LEU A 249 9.69 -4.42 -12.84
CA LEU A 249 10.41 -3.71 -11.79
C LEU A 249 11.10 -4.68 -10.82
N LYS A 250 12.14 -4.20 -10.14
CA LYS A 250 12.77 -4.94 -9.05
C LYS A 250 11.72 -5.23 -7.98
N PRO A 251 11.71 -6.44 -7.39
CA PRO A 251 10.86 -6.72 -6.25
C PRO A 251 11.17 -5.76 -5.09
N VAL A 252 10.13 -5.35 -4.39
CA VAL A 252 10.19 -4.37 -3.30
C VAL A 252 9.86 -5.08 -1.99
N ILE A 253 10.69 -4.89 -0.97
CA ILE A 253 10.38 -5.34 0.39
C ILE A 253 9.91 -4.11 1.16
N ASN A 254 8.66 -4.14 1.63
CA ASN A 254 8.03 -3.11 2.42
C ASN A 254 7.82 -3.58 3.86
N VAL A 255 7.92 -2.64 4.81
CA VAL A 255 7.43 -2.80 6.19
C VAL A 255 6.38 -1.73 6.43
N ILE A 256 5.19 -2.13 6.85
CA ILE A 256 4.01 -1.27 6.95
C ILE A 256 3.41 -1.38 8.34
N HIS A 257 3.15 -0.23 8.97
CA HIS A 257 2.30 -0.12 10.16
C HIS A 257 0.86 0.12 9.72
N VAL A 258 -0.04 -0.77 10.13
CA VAL A 258 -1.49 -0.65 9.92
C VAL A 258 -2.12 -0.18 11.22
N LEU A 259 -2.96 0.85 11.13
CA LEU A 259 -3.85 1.30 12.18
C LEU A 259 -5.28 1.19 11.66
N ILE A 260 -6.11 0.46 12.40
CA ILE A 260 -7.54 0.35 12.17
C ILE A 260 -8.23 1.13 13.28
N HIS A 261 -9.04 2.11 12.92
CA HIS A 261 -9.78 2.94 13.87
C HIS A 261 -11.25 3.03 13.48
N ARG A 262 -12.13 2.89 14.46
CA ARG A 262 -13.58 3.02 14.27
C ARG A 262 -14.04 4.37 14.83
N GLU A 263 -14.82 5.10 14.04
CA GLU A 263 -15.43 6.38 14.46
C GLU A 263 -16.89 6.42 14.00
N GLY A 264 -17.81 6.31 14.96
CA GLY A 264 -19.22 6.13 14.67
C GLY A 264 -19.47 4.86 13.86
N ASN A 265 -20.07 4.98 12.69
CA ASN A 265 -20.27 3.86 11.76
C ASN A 265 -19.14 3.70 10.75
N ARG A 266 -18.14 4.59 10.70
CA ARG A 266 -17.04 4.53 9.73
C ARG A 266 -15.86 3.75 10.30
N VAL A 267 -15.13 3.10 9.41
CA VAL A 267 -13.87 2.43 9.75
C VAL A 267 -12.76 2.99 8.87
N TYR A 268 -11.64 3.34 9.48
CA TYR A 268 -10.45 3.84 8.81
C TYR A 268 -9.34 2.81 8.93
N ILE A 269 -8.75 2.42 7.81
CA ILE A 269 -7.57 1.55 7.75
C ILE A 269 -6.43 2.37 7.18
N ALA A 270 -5.58 2.91 8.05
CA ALA A 270 -4.39 3.64 7.67
C ALA A 270 -3.19 2.70 7.58
N SER A 271 -2.44 2.77 6.49
CA SER A 271 -1.21 2.04 6.25
C SER A 271 -0.07 3.02 6.05
N LYS A 272 0.83 3.05 7.03
CA LYS A 272 2.03 3.89 7.05
C LYS A 272 3.25 3.06 6.66
N GLN A 273 4.00 3.53 5.67
CA GLN A 273 5.27 2.91 5.30
C GLN A 273 6.33 3.20 6.36
N LEU A 274 6.87 2.13 6.96
CA LEU A 274 8.02 2.22 7.87
C LEU A 274 9.34 2.05 7.12
N TYR A 275 9.33 1.24 6.06
CA TYR A 275 10.50 0.98 5.23
C TYR A 275 10.10 0.50 3.84
N SER A 276 10.93 0.81 2.84
CA SER A 276 10.88 0.23 1.51
C SER A 276 12.30 0.09 0.96
N THR A 277 12.62 -1.03 0.31
CA THR A 277 13.95 -1.19 -0.32
C THR A 277 14.15 -0.24 -1.50
N HIS A 278 13.11 -0.04 -2.31
CA HIS A 278 13.19 0.59 -3.64
C HIS A 278 12.02 1.56 -3.88
N TYR A 279 12.20 2.52 -4.80
CA TYR A 279 11.17 3.41 -5.37
C TYR A 279 10.51 4.45 -4.45
N THR A 280 10.19 4.13 -3.19
CA THR A 280 9.52 5.07 -2.28
C THR A 280 10.37 5.37 -1.05
N GLU A 281 10.35 6.62 -0.60
CA GLU A 281 11.02 7.10 0.62
C GLU A 281 10.04 7.18 1.79
N ALA A 282 8.78 7.50 1.50
CA ALA A 282 7.67 7.49 2.46
C ALA A 282 6.37 7.16 1.73
N GLY A 283 5.40 6.64 2.47
CA GLY A 283 4.09 6.28 1.94
C GLY A 283 3.03 6.30 3.03
N LEU A 284 1.85 6.80 2.67
CA LEU A 284 0.64 6.76 3.47
C LEU A 284 -0.53 6.40 2.56
N SER A 285 -1.32 5.40 2.96
CA SER A 285 -2.61 5.16 2.36
C SER A 285 -3.69 4.99 3.41
N VAL A 286 -4.89 5.48 3.14
CA VAL A 286 -6.04 5.38 4.04
C VAL A 286 -7.22 4.84 3.27
N ALA A 287 -7.81 3.75 3.77
CA ALA A 287 -9.12 3.30 3.34
C ALA A 287 -10.16 3.80 4.35
N GLU A 288 -11.05 4.69 3.91
CA GLU A 288 -12.27 5.05 4.62
C GLU A 288 -13.40 4.13 4.15
N LEU A 289 -13.93 3.33 5.07
CA LEU A 289 -15.01 2.39 4.87
C LEU A 289 -16.30 3.02 5.37
N ILE A 290 -17.22 3.28 4.46
CA ILE A 290 -18.46 4.00 4.71
C ILE A 290 -19.62 3.02 4.50
N PRO A 291 -20.19 2.45 5.57
CA PRO A 291 -21.34 1.59 5.44
C PRO A 291 -22.58 2.41 5.10
N PHE A 292 -23.44 1.85 4.26
CA PHE A 292 -24.76 2.39 3.95
C PHE A 292 -25.74 1.26 3.59
N MET A 293 -27.02 1.58 3.61
CA MET A 293 -28.09 0.71 3.13
C MET A 293 -28.58 1.26 1.79
N ASP A 294 -28.74 0.40 0.80
CA ASP A 294 -29.34 0.82 -0.47
C ASP A 294 -30.87 0.89 -0.38
N GLY A 295 -31.52 1.32 -1.46
CA GLY A 295 -32.99 1.40 -1.53
C GLY A 295 -33.72 0.06 -1.38
N GLN A 296 -33.00 -1.07 -1.53
CA GLN A 296 -33.51 -2.42 -1.30
C GLN A 296 -33.21 -2.95 0.12
N GLY A 297 -32.60 -2.14 0.99
CA GLY A 297 -32.23 -2.54 2.35
C GLY A 297 -31.02 -3.49 2.41
N GLN A 298 -30.20 -3.57 1.37
CA GLN A 298 -28.95 -4.33 1.38
C GLN A 298 -27.82 -3.49 1.97
N ALA A 299 -27.12 -4.05 2.96
CA ALA A 299 -25.93 -3.44 3.54
C ALA A 299 -24.74 -3.47 2.56
N ARG A 300 -24.12 -2.31 2.35
CA ARG A 300 -23.00 -2.13 1.42
C ARG A 300 -21.96 -1.20 2.02
N THR A 301 -20.75 -1.23 1.44
CA THR A 301 -19.66 -0.35 1.85
C THR A 301 -19.13 0.41 0.65
N ILE A 302 -19.04 1.74 0.77
CA ILE A 302 -18.22 2.56 -0.10
C ILE A 302 -16.82 2.60 0.50
N VAL A 303 -15.81 2.27 -0.30
CA VAL A 303 -14.41 2.35 0.06
C VAL A 303 -13.81 3.56 -0.64
N VAL A 304 -13.42 4.58 0.12
CA VAL A 304 -12.61 5.70 -0.37
C VAL A 304 -11.17 5.42 0.03
N TYR A 305 -10.32 5.15 -0.96
CA TYR A 305 -8.92 4.79 -0.77
C TYR A 305 -8.00 5.91 -1.24
N THR A 306 -7.32 6.60 -0.33
CA THR A 306 -6.30 7.58 -0.66
C THR A 306 -4.92 6.96 -0.56
N VAL A 307 -4.01 7.38 -1.44
CA VAL A 307 -2.62 6.97 -1.41
C VAL A 307 -1.74 8.15 -1.77
N ARG A 308 -0.73 8.40 -0.94
CA ARG A 308 0.33 9.38 -1.14
C ARG A 308 1.67 8.70 -0.96
N LEU A 309 2.57 8.89 -1.92
CA LEU A 309 3.89 8.28 -1.95
C LEU A 309 4.92 9.37 -2.27
N GLN A 310 5.98 9.48 -1.45
CA GLN A 310 7.18 10.20 -1.85
C GLN A 310 8.08 9.22 -2.62
N VAL A 311 8.34 9.52 -3.89
CA VAL A 311 8.99 8.64 -4.86
C VAL A 311 10.38 9.16 -5.18
N ASP A 312 11.34 8.26 -5.04
CA ASP A 312 12.76 8.59 -5.02
C ASP A 312 13.32 8.96 -6.41
N MET A 313 12.72 8.44 -7.48
CA MET A 313 13.12 8.70 -8.87
C MET A 313 12.54 10.00 -9.44
N LEU A 314 11.59 10.64 -8.73
CA LEU A 314 10.88 11.83 -9.19
C LEU A 314 11.62 13.15 -8.88
N GLY A 315 12.77 13.09 -8.19
CA GLY A 315 13.65 14.26 -8.03
C GLY A 315 14.46 14.62 -9.30
N GLY A 316 15.08 15.80 -9.28
CA GLY A 316 16.02 16.29 -10.31
C GLY A 316 15.38 16.90 -11.56
N SER A 317 16.20 17.31 -12.52
CA SER A 317 15.85 18.17 -13.67
C SER A 317 14.80 17.60 -14.65
N PHE A 318 14.35 16.35 -14.48
CA PHE A 318 13.30 15.71 -15.30
C PHE A 318 12.15 15.13 -14.48
N GLY A 319 12.03 15.49 -13.19
CA GLY A 319 11.03 14.95 -12.27
C GLY A 319 9.58 15.06 -12.78
N PHE A 320 9.21 16.22 -13.33
CA PHE A 320 7.88 16.47 -13.88
C PHE A 320 7.50 15.50 -15.01
N MET A 321 8.42 15.22 -15.95
CA MET A 321 8.16 14.30 -17.06
C MET A 321 7.98 12.86 -16.56
N LYS A 322 8.84 12.42 -15.64
CA LYS A 322 8.72 11.10 -15.00
C LYS A 322 7.39 10.95 -14.26
N LYS A 323 6.97 11.97 -13.52
CA LYS A 323 5.69 12.01 -12.80
C LYS A 323 4.50 11.89 -13.76
N ARG A 324 4.53 12.61 -14.89
CA ARG A 324 3.50 12.51 -15.94
C ARG A 324 3.39 11.10 -16.54
N MET A 325 4.51 10.40 -16.72
CA MET A 325 4.53 9.02 -17.23
C MET A 325 4.16 7.96 -16.19
N ALA A 326 4.46 8.20 -14.91
CA ALA A 326 4.17 7.29 -13.81
C ALA A 326 2.70 7.35 -13.36
N ARG A 327 2.07 8.53 -13.45
CA ARG A 327 0.69 8.74 -12.97
C ARG A 327 -0.34 7.79 -13.60
N PRO A 328 -0.42 7.58 -14.94
CA PRO A 328 -1.38 6.64 -15.51
C PRO A 328 -1.21 5.21 -14.99
N ARG A 329 0.05 4.77 -14.80
CA ARG A 329 0.35 3.44 -14.23
C ARG A 329 -0.14 3.32 -12.80
N MET A 330 0.16 4.32 -11.96
CA MET A 330 -0.34 4.37 -10.57
C MET A 330 -1.87 4.29 -10.52
N LEU A 331 -2.58 5.06 -11.37
CA LEU A 331 -4.04 5.04 -11.40
C LEU A 331 -4.59 3.69 -11.91
N GLY A 332 -3.95 3.08 -12.90
CA GLY A 332 -4.30 1.74 -13.38
C GLY A 332 -4.13 0.68 -12.29
N THR A 333 -2.97 0.65 -11.63
CA THR A 333 -2.71 -0.26 -10.51
C THR A 333 -3.71 -0.06 -9.37
N LEU A 334 -4.02 1.19 -9.01
CA LEU A 334 -5.00 1.49 -7.95
C LEU A 334 -6.39 0.94 -8.31
N LYS A 335 -6.88 1.17 -9.54
CA LYS A 335 -8.16 0.61 -9.99
C LYS A 335 -8.19 -0.90 -9.93
N GLN A 336 -7.12 -1.56 -10.38
CA GLN A 336 -7.05 -3.01 -10.39
C GLN A 336 -7.00 -3.57 -8.96
N SER A 337 -6.20 -2.98 -8.08
CA SER A 337 -6.12 -3.39 -6.67
C SER A 337 -7.47 -3.24 -5.95
N LEU A 338 -8.17 -2.12 -6.14
CA LEU A 338 -9.50 -1.91 -5.55
C LEU A 338 -10.55 -2.89 -6.12
N SER A 339 -10.49 -3.17 -7.42
CA SER A 339 -11.38 -4.14 -8.05
C SER A 339 -11.13 -5.56 -7.51
N GLY A 340 -9.86 -5.96 -7.37
CA GLY A 340 -9.48 -7.23 -6.77
C GLY A 340 -9.97 -7.34 -5.32
N MET A 341 -9.69 -6.32 -4.51
CA MET A 341 -10.15 -6.26 -3.11
C MET A 341 -11.67 -6.38 -2.99
N ARG A 342 -12.44 -5.65 -3.81
CA ARG A 342 -13.90 -5.76 -3.86
C ARG A 342 -14.34 -7.20 -4.11
N VAL A 343 -13.82 -7.82 -5.18
CA VAL A 343 -14.20 -9.19 -5.57
C VAL A 343 -13.90 -10.18 -4.45
N THR A 344 -12.74 -10.06 -3.80
CA THR A 344 -12.39 -10.89 -2.64
C THR A 344 -13.38 -10.70 -1.49
N MET A 345 -13.74 -9.46 -1.15
CA MET A 345 -14.61 -9.19 0.00
C MET A 345 -16.03 -9.68 -0.24
N GLU A 346 -16.56 -9.49 -1.45
CA GLU A 346 -17.86 -10.01 -1.85
C GLU A 346 -17.89 -11.55 -1.82
N ALA A 347 -16.79 -12.21 -2.22
CA ALA A 347 -16.69 -13.67 -2.12
C ALA A 347 -16.68 -14.16 -0.66
N LEU A 348 -15.91 -13.51 0.22
CA LEU A 348 -15.87 -13.83 1.64
C LEU A 348 -17.21 -13.57 2.35
N ALA A 349 -17.90 -12.48 2.01
CA ALA A 349 -19.21 -12.15 2.54
C ALA A 349 -20.28 -13.19 2.14
N ARG A 350 -20.25 -13.67 0.88
CA ARG A 350 -21.15 -14.74 0.45
C ARG A 350 -20.89 -16.05 1.18
N ALA A 351 -19.63 -16.44 1.37
CA ALA A 351 -19.27 -17.66 2.09
C ALA A 351 -19.71 -17.63 3.56
N SER A 352 -19.53 -16.49 4.24
CA SER A 352 -19.96 -16.34 5.64
C SER A 352 -21.48 -16.35 5.80
N PHE A 353 -22.22 -15.78 4.84
CA PHE A 353 -23.69 -15.84 4.81
C PHE A 353 -24.21 -17.27 4.64
N GLN A 354 -23.66 -18.05 3.71
CA GLN A 354 -24.05 -19.44 3.48
C GLN A 354 -23.85 -20.31 4.73
N ASN A 355 -22.73 -20.12 5.46
CA ASN A 355 -22.45 -20.85 6.68
C ASN A 355 -23.41 -20.52 7.83
N ARG A 356 -24.02 -19.33 7.86
CA ARG A 356 -25.00 -18.93 8.90
C ARG A 356 -26.42 -19.42 8.63
N VAL A 357 -26.77 -19.66 7.37
CA VAL A 357 -28.11 -20.14 6.97
C VAL A 357 -28.18 -21.67 6.94
N GLY A 358 -27.04 -22.35 6.81
CA GLY A 358 -26.93 -23.80 6.84
C GLY A 358 -26.70 -24.43 8.22
N SER A 359 -26.62 -23.61 9.29
CA SER A 359 -26.56 -24.02 10.70
C SER A 359 -27.88 -23.71 11.39
#